data_AF-A0A7V3K322-F1
#
_entry.id   AF-A0A7V3K322-F1
#
_cell.length_a   1.000
_cell.length_b   1.000
_cell.length_c   1.000
_cell.angle_alpha   90.00
_cell.angle_beta   90.00
_cell.angle_gamma   90.00
#
_symmetry.space_group_name_H-M   'P 1'
#
loop_
_entity.id
_entity.type
_entity.pdbx_description
1 polymer ?
#
loop_
_entity_poly.entity_id
_entity_poly.type
_entity_poly.pdbx_seq_one_letter_code
_entity_poly.pdbx_strand_id
1 'polypeptide(L)' 'MYVFFEYQGMTNGVRWGQEWRRGDEVLGREDALWEWGSTGRAWVYFVPPFGWTVGTYEVRLYVEGRLEAAAQFTME' A
#
# COMPACT_ATOMS: atom_id res chain seq x y z
N MET A 1 -0.61 10.89 2.35
CA MET A 1 -0.85 10.51 0.95
C MET A 1 -1.93 9.44 0.93
N TYR A 2 -2.89 9.55 0.00
CA TYR A 2 -3.89 8.50 -0.25
C TYR A 2 -3.54 7.82 -1.57
N VAL A 3 -3.57 6.49 -1.59
CA VAL A 3 -3.43 5.68 -2.80
C VAL A 3 -4.67 4.85 -2.97
N PHE A 4 -5.30 4.96 -4.13
CA PHE A 4 -6.49 4.22 -4.50
C PHE A 4 -6.12 3.09 -5.45
N PHE A 5 -6.79 1.96 -5.33
CA PHE A 5 -6.58 0.81 -6.20
C PHE A 5 -7.88 0.04 -6.40
N GLU A 6 -8.00 -0.59 -7.56
CA GLU A 6 -9.04 -1.57 -7.85
C GLU A 6 -8.51 -2.96 -7.51
N TYR A 7 -9.40 -3.85 -7.10
CA TYR A 7 -9.06 -5.23 -6.78
C TYR A 7 -10.13 -6.16 -7.34
N GLN A 8 -9.72 -7.38 -7.67
CA GLN A 8 -10.60 -8.45 -8.11
C GLN A 8 -10.00 -9.79 -7.67
N GLY A 9 -10.87 -10.76 -7.35
CA GLY A 9 -10.47 -12.11 -6.95
C GLY A 9 -9.96 -12.21 -5.51
N MET A 10 -10.12 -11.15 -4.70
CA MET A 10 -9.78 -11.22 -3.28
C MET A 10 -10.76 -12.13 -2.51
N THR A 11 -10.29 -12.69 -1.40
CA THR A 11 -11.12 -13.51 -0.51
C THR A 11 -11.04 -12.95 0.89
N ASN A 12 -12.18 -12.76 1.55
CA ASN A 12 -12.18 -12.28 2.93
C ASN A 12 -11.40 -13.25 3.84
N GLY A 13 -10.57 -12.71 4.72
CA GLY A 13 -9.67 -13.47 5.60
C GLY A 13 -8.29 -13.76 5.01
N VAL A 14 -8.03 -13.47 3.74
CA VAL A 14 -6.68 -13.56 3.18
C VAL A 14 -5.80 -12.47 3.80
N ARG A 15 -4.55 -12.81 4.14
CA ARG A 15 -3.57 -11.83 4.60
C ARG A 15 -3.20 -10.91 3.44
N TRP A 16 -3.26 -9.61 3.69
CA TRP A 16 -2.76 -8.61 2.78
C TRP A 16 -2.02 -7.54 3.56
N GLY A 17 -1.30 -6.68 2.87
CA GLY A 17 -0.61 -5.58 3.52
C GLY A 17 -0.10 -4.55 2.55
N GLN A 18 0.36 -3.44 3.12
CA GLN A 18 0.95 -2.32 2.42
C GLN A 18 2.31 -1.97 3.00
N GLU A 19 3.23 -1.53 2.15
CA GLU A 19 4.53 -1.02 2.54
C GLU A 19 4.83 0.29 1.81
N TRP A 20 5.11 1.33 2.57
CA TRP A 20 5.48 2.65 2.09
C TRP A 20 6.99 2.83 2.18
N ARG A 21 7.61 3.23 1.08
CA ARG A 21 9.07 3.32 0.95
C ARG A 21 9.50 4.66 0.36
N ARG A 22 10.71 5.09 0.71
CA ARG A 22 11.45 6.18 0.04
C ARG A 22 12.83 5.64 -0.32
N GLY A 23 13.06 5.36 -1.60
CA GLY A 23 14.22 4.57 -2.02
C GLY A 23 14.25 3.21 -1.32
N ASP A 24 15.36 2.88 -0.65
CA ASP A 24 15.52 1.63 0.09
C ASP A 24 14.92 1.66 1.51
N GLU A 25 14.57 2.84 2.02
CA GLU A 25 14.03 3.01 3.37
C GLU A 25 12.53 2.65 3.43
N VAL A 26 12.16 1.76 4.35
CA VAL A 26 10.76 1.48 4.68
C VAL A 26 10.29 2.51 5.71
N LEU A 27 9.29 3.30 5.33
CA LEU A 27 8.70 4.35 6.18
C LEU A 27 7.58 3.82 7.06
N GLY A 28 6.83 2.85 6.56
CA GLY A 28 5.69 2.27 7.25
C GLY A 28 5.22 1.00 6.57
N ARG A 29 4.78 0.04 7.38
CA ARG A 29 4.21 -1.22 6.92
C ARG A 29 3.00 -1.58 7.78
N GLU A 30 1.95 -2.05 7.13
CA GLU A 30 0.75 -2.51 7.79
C GLU A 30 0.29 -3.81 7.13
N ASP A 31 -0.01 -4.82 7.93
CA ASP A 31 -0.55 -6.10 7.50
C ASP A 31 -1.92 -6.29 8.18
N ALA A 32 -2.90 -6.79 7.43
CA ALA A 32 -4.27 -6.99 7.88
C ALA A 32 -4.91 -8.21 7.21
N LEU A 33 -6.09 -8.59 7.69
CA LEU A 33 -6.96 -9.54 6.98
C LEU A 33 -7.85 -8.76 6.02
N TRP A 34 -8.04 -9.31 4.82
CA TRP A 34 -8.90 -8.70 3.84
C TRP A 34 -10.37 -8.84 4.24
N GLU A 35 -11.16 -7.78 4.17
CA GLU A 35 -12.57 -7.80 4.57
C GLU A 35 -13.51 -7.07 3.59
N TRP A 36 -12.99 -6.62 2.44
CA TRP A 36 -13.73 -5.75 1.52
C TRP A 36 -14.47 -6.51 0.41
N GLY A 37 -14.49 -7.84 0.45
CA GLY A 37 -15.14 -8.67 -0.55
C GLY A 37 -14.23 -9.01 -1.73
N SER A 38 -14.79 -9.55 -2.81
CA SER A 38 -13.99 -10.14 -3.89
C SER A 38 -13.61 -9.19 -5.01
N THR A 39 -14.34 -8.08 -5.19
CA THR A 39 -14.05 -7.09 -6.24
C THR A 39 -14.53 -5.71 -5.81
N GLY A 40 -13.82 -4.68 -6.22
CA GLY A 40 -14.19 -3.30 -5.93
C GLY A 40 -13.01 -2.34 -5.98
N ARG A 41 -13.17 -1.21 -5.30
CA ARG A 41 -12.15 -0.19 -5.15
C ARG A 41 -11.89 0.06 -3.67
N ALA A 42 -10.61 0.15 -3.32
CA ALA A 42 -10.15 0.42 -1.97
C ALA A 42 -9.12 1.56 -1.99
N TRP A 43 -8.69 1.94 -0.80
CA TRP A 43 -7.64 2.92 -0.62
C TRP A 43 -6.82 2.62 0.61
N VAL A 44 -5.60 3.10 0.59
CA VAL A 44 -4.72 3.16 1.74
C VAL A 44 -4.16 4.55 1.90
N TYR A 45 -3.66 4.86 3.09
CA TYR A 45 -3.02 6.12 3.36
C TYR A 45 -1.84 5.97 4.30
N PHE A 46 -0.94 6.94 4.21
CA PHE A 46 0.18 7.09 5.12
C PHE A 46 0.48 8.57 5.37
N VAL A 47 0.89 8.87 6.59
CA VAL A 47 1.35 10.20 7.01
C VAL A 47 2.67 10.01 7.75
N PRO A 48 3.81 10.43 7.16
CA PRO A 48 5.09 10.34 7.85
C PRO A 48 5.11 11.24 9.08
N PRO A 49 5.75 10.84 10.20
CA PRO A 49 5.78 11.62 11.45
C PRO A 49 6.33 13.04 11.30
N PHE A 50 7.29 13.24 10.38
CA PHE A 50 7.95 14.53 10.12
C PHE A 50 7.49 15.17 8.81
N GLY A 51 6.37 14.71 8.25
CA GLY A 51 5.88 15.16 6.95
C GLY A 51 6.63 14.54 5.77
N TRP A 52 6.21 14.92 4.57
CA TRP A 52 6.81 14.45 3.32
C TRP A 52 8.04 15.30 2.97
N THR A 53 9.13 14.64 2.63
CA THR A 53 10.34 15.29 2.10
C THR A 53 10.38 15.14 0.59
N VAL A 54 11.16 15.98 -0.10
CA VAL A 54 11.45 15.79 -1.53
C VAL A 54 12.03 14.41 -1.78
N GLY A 55 11.58 13.75 -2.86
CA GLY A 55 12.10 12.45 -3.28
C GLY A 55 11.06 11.55 -3.93
N THR A 56 11.51 10.37 -4.34
CA THR A 56 10.67 9.32 -4.95
C THR A 56 10.24 8.32 -3.89
N TYR A 57 8.95 8.03 -3.90
CA TYR A 57 8.29 7.12 -2.98
C TYR A 57 7.64 5.98 -3.74
N GLU A 58 7.49 4.86 -3.05
CA GLU A 58 6.83 3.66 -3.58
C GLU A 58 5.87 3.11 -2.55
N VAL A 59 4.68 2.72 -3.00
CA VAL A 59 3.69 1.97 -2.22
C VAL A 59 3.58 0.60 -2.82
N ARG A 60 3.82 -0.44 -2.01
CA ARG A 60 3.71 -1.84 -2.40
C ARG A 60 2.53 -2.47 -1.71
N LEU A 61 1.72 -3.22 -2.45
CA LEU A 61 0.62 -4.02 -1.93
C LEU A 61 0.98 -5.50 -2.03
N TYR A 62 0.79 -6.20 -0.92
CA TYR A 62 1.09 -7.61 -0.79
C TYR A 62 -0.17 -8.41 -0.52
N VAL A 63 -0.28 -9.60 -1.11
CA VAL A 63 -1.31 -10.61 -0.81
C VAL A 63 -0.59 -11.91 -0.49
N GLU A 64 -0.89 -12.49 0.67
CA GLU A 64 -0.20 -13.67 1.21
C GLU A 64 1.34 -13.57 1.20
N GLY A 65 1.85 -12.35 1.42
CA GLY A 65 3.28 -12.06 1.43
C GLY A 65 3.92 -11.91 0.04
N ARG A 66 3.16 -12.09 -1.04
CA ARG A 66 3.62 -11.86 -2.42
C ARG A 66 3.30 -10.43 -2.84
N LEU A 67 4.25 -9.79 -3.53
CA LEU A 67 4.03 -8.47 -4.12
C LEU A 67 3.07 -8.61 -5.31
N GLU A 68 1.89 -8.02 -5.21
CA GLU A 68 0.87 -8.07 -6.28
C GLU A 68 0.76 -6.75 -7.04
N ALA A 69 1.02 -5.61 -6.37
CA ALA A 69 1.00 -4.31 -7.03
C ALA A 69 2.01 -3.34 -6.38
N ALA A 70 2.49 -2.39 -7.17
CA ALA A 70 3.28 -1.27 -6.70
C ALA A 70 2.93 0.00 -7.48
N ALA A 71 3.01 1.15 -6.81
CA ALA A 71 2.82 2.46 -7.40
C ALA A 71 3.90 3.42 -6.89
N GLN A 72 4.42 4.27 -7.78
CA GLN A 72 5.43 5.27 -7.43
C GLN A 72 4.87 6.69 -7.57
N PHE A 73 5.37 7.58 -6.73
CA PHE A 73 5.08 9.02 -6.81
C PHE A 73 6.28 9.83 -6.34
N THR A 74 6.36 11.09 -6.79
CA THR A 74 7.43 12.02 -6.44
C THR A 74 6.86 13.18 -5.62
N MET A 75 7.61 13.59 -4.60
CA MET A 75 7.41 14.84 -3.88
C MET A 75 8.47 15.83 -4.35
N GLU A 76 8.04 17.02 -4.76
CA GLU A 76 8.87 18.13 -5.25
C GLU A 76 8.76 19.34 -4.33
#